data_AF-A0AA36IXU9-F1
#
_entry.id   AF-A0AA36IXU9-F1
#
_cell.length_a   1.000
_cell.length_b   1.000
_cell.length_c   1.000
_cell.angle_alpha   90.00
_cell.angle_beta   90.00
_cell.angle_gamma   90.00
#
_symmetry.space_group_name_H-M   'P 1'
#
loop_
_entity.id
_entity.type
_entity.pdbx_description
1 polymer ?
#
loop_
_entity_poly.entity_id
_entity_poly.type
_entity_poly.pdbx_seq_one_letter_code
_entity_poly.pdbx_strand_id
1 'polypeptide(L)'
;MFVTDLEAKMVGTQEDLEEAARQWEEQRSALEADRDEYKRLYEKFLAAHERAMAELEESQGTAEDQAKRLQVLTVEKHRLTDKVEELEDDKRRMAKQLSELRDEVAKLKAELRRLGSQLREGEVALLLARSELQQLRAEARGTEDVVPPDGEGPGRPALRRLLQESSGREAALRDRLQAAEATAEARKRRLLELEGSKEPDAEKEPGLEPASKIGILPAERCVRRHLERERDELLAFARALDTELVRVKKECFYTVQAIKKKAAQDLEDFRTGELAKAHADFKRQVEDVQRQRDMLLKEVEVADSLGPHLPTLNPLAGAIQDPSKVCGICRRAIVFEGALKVFPPK
;
A
#
# COMPACT_ATOMS: atom_id res chain seq x y z
N MET A 1 -116.51 16.33 35.08
CA MET A 1 -115.49 15.28 34.95
C MET A 1 -114.77 15.27 33.59
N PHE A 2 -115.36 15.75 32.48
CA PHE A 2 -114.67 15.74 31.16
C PHE A 2 -113.59 16.81 30.96
N VAL A 3 -113.67 17.97 31.61
CA VAL A 3 -112.70 19.06 31.45
C VAL A 3 -111.35 18.71 32.09
N THR A 4 -111.39 18.08 33.27
CA THR A 4 -110.19 17.65 34.01
C THR A 4 -109.39 16.58 33.26
N ASP A 5 -110.05 15.70 32.51
CA ASP A 5 -109.40 14.66 31.70
C ASP A 5 -108.72 15.24 30.44
N LEU A 6 -109.29 16.31 29.87
CA LEU A 6 -108.71 17.02 28.72
C LEU A 6 -107.49 17.83 29.14
N GLU A 7 -107.55 18.51 30.28
CA GLU A 7 -106.42 19.25 30.85
C GLU A 7 -105.26 18.30 31.21
N ALA A 8 -105.55 17.15 31.83
CA ALA A 8 -104.54 16.13 32.13
C ALA A 8 -103.86 15.57 30.86
N LYS A 9 -104.62 15.37 29.77
CA LYS A 9 -104.07 14.93 28.49
C LYS A 9 -103.23 16.00 27.82
N MET A 10 -103.64 17.28 27.89
CA MET A 10 -102.85 18.38 27.35
C MET A 10 -101.52 18.55 28.09
N VAL A 11 -101.54 18.46 29.43
CA VAL A 11 -100.32 18.48 30.25
C VAL A 11 -99.41 17.32 29.89
N GLY A 12 -99.93 16.09 29.79
CA GLY A 12 -99.15 14.92 29.38
C GLY A 12 -98.53 15.08 27.99
N THR A 13 -99.28 15.58 27.00
CA THR A 13 -98.72 15.84 25.66
C THR A 13 -97.67 16.95 25.65
N GLN A 14 -97.78 17.93 26.55
CA GLN A 14 -96.79 18.98 26.70
C GLN A 14 -95.51 18.44 27.33
N GLU A 15 -95.63 17.62 28.38
CA GLU A 15 -94.51 16.91 29.00
C GLU A 15 -93.79 16.00 28.00
N ASP A 16 -94.53 15.23 27.17
CA ASP A 16 -93.96 14.39 26.11
C ASP A 16 -93.19 15.21 25.06
N LEU A 17 -93.71 16.39 24.67
CA LEU A 17 -93.02 17.28 23.71
C LEU A 17 -91.78 17.93 24.32
N GLU A 18 -91.82 18.31 25.60
CA GLU A 18 -90.68 18.85 26.32
C GLU A 18 -89.58 17.78 26.52
N GLU A 19 -89.97 16.54 26.82
CA GLU A 19 -89.03 15.40 26.90
C GLU A 19 -88.42 15.06 25.53
N ALA A 20 -89.23 15.03 24.47
CA ALA A 20 -88.72 14.82 23.11
C ALA A 20 -87.76 15.94 22.68
N ALA A 21 -88.05 17.20 23.05
CA ALA A 21 -87.14 18.32 22.80
C ALA A 21 -85.83 18.19 23.57
N ARG A 22 -85.86 17.73 24.84
CA ARG A 22 -84.65 17.44 25.63
C ARG A 22 -83.84 16.31 25.01
N GLN A 23 -84.47 15.20 24.65
CA GLN A 23 -83.80 14.07 23.97
C GLN A 23 -83.18 14.49 22.64
N TRP A 24 -83.88 15.32 21.88
CA TRP A 24 -83.35 15.86 20.62
C TRP A 24 -82.13 16.74 20.83
N GLU A 25 -82.15 17.65 21.82
CA GLU A 25 -81.00 18.51 22.11
C GLU A 25 -79.82 17.70 22.66
N GLU A 26 -80.07 16.67 23.48
CA GLU A 26 -79.04 15.72 23.94
C GLU A 26 -78.42 14.94 22.76
N GLN A 27 -79.23 14.40 21.86
CA GLN A 27 -78.75 13.70 20.66
C GLN A 27 -77.96 14.62 19.74
N ARG A 28 -78.46 15.84 19.53
CA ARG A 28 -77.76 16.85 18.73
C ARG A 28 -76.43 17.23 19.36
N SER A 29 -76.39 17.46 20.67
CA SER A 29 -75.16 17.77 21.40
C SER A 29 -74.16 16.61 21.34
N ALA A 30 -74.62 15.36 21.46
CA ALA A 30 -73.80 14.18 21.28
C ALA A 30 -73.21 14.08 19.86
N LEU A 31 -74.03 14.30 18.83
CA LEU A 31 -73.57 14.28 17.44
C LEU A 31 -72.58 15.43 17.13
N GLU A 32 -72.78 16.61 17.71
CA GLU A 32 -71.84 17.73 17.60
C GLU A 32 -70.51 17.40 18.29
N ALA A 33 -70.55 16.75 19.46
CA ALA A 33 -69.36 16.29 20.17
C ALA A 33 -68.59 15.21 19.37
N ASP A 34 -69.30 14.21 18.83
CA ASP A 34 -68.71 13.18 17.98
C ASP A 34 -68.06 13.78 16.73
N ARG A 35 -68.77 14.70 16.04
CA ARG A 35 -68.23 15.40 14.87
C ARG A 35 -66.93 16.13 15.21
N ASP A 36 -66.90 16.85 16.32
CA ASP A 36 -65.73 17.61 16.76
C ASP A 36 -64.58 16.68 17.20
N GLU A 37 -64.88 15.52 17.77
CA GLU A 37 -63.91 14.47 18.05
C GLU A 37 -63.30 13.89 16.78
N TYR A 38 -64.14 13.51 15.80
CA TYR A 38 -63.67 13.05 14.49
C TYR A 38 -62.81 14.08 13.78
N LYS A 39 -63.20 15.36 13.84
CA LYS A 39 -62.41 16.45 13.26
C LYS A 39 -61.03 16.55 13.93
N ARG A 40 -60.96 16.50 15.27
CA ARG A 40 -59.68 16.50 16.00
C ARG A 40 -58.82 15.28 15.67
N LEU A 41 -59.42 14.09 15.56
CA LEU A 41 -58.71 12.86 15.18
C LEU A 41 -58.15 12.96 13.75
N TYR A 42 -58.94 13.51 12.82
CA TYR A 42 -58.51 13.72 11.44
C TYR A 42 -57.36 14.74 11.35
N GLU A 43 -57.45 15.86 12.07
CA GLU A 43 -56.37 16.86 12.15
C GLU A 43 -55.08 16.25 12.76
N LYS A 44 -55.21 15.43 13.81
CA LYS A 44 -54.06 14.68 14.38
C LYS A 44 -53.45 13.71 13.38
N PHE A 45 -54.28 13.00 12.62
CA PHE A 45 -53.83 12.07 11.58
C PHE A 45 -53.06 12.80 10.48
N LEU A 46 -53.59 13.92 9.97
CA LEU A 46 -52.90 14.74 8.96
C LEU A 46 -51.55 15.25 9.48
N ALA A 47 -51.52 15.79 10.70
CA ALA A 47 -50.27 16.27 11.31
C ALA A 47 -49.25 15.15 11.55
N ALA A 48 -49.69 13.91 11.80
CA ALA A 48 -48.81 12.75 11.91
C ALA A 48 -48.28 12.31 10.53
N HIS A 49 -49.14 12.32 9.51
CA HIS A 49 -48.76 12.00 8.14
C HIS A 49 -47.76 13.01 7.57
N GLU A 50 -47.98 14.32 7.76
CA GLU A 50 -47.05 15.37 7.34
C GLU A 50 -45.68 15.22 8.00
N ARG A 51 -45.64 14.90 9.30
CA ARG A 51 -44.39 14.60 10.02
C ARG A 51 -43.68 13.37 9.44
N ALA A 52 -44.40 12.29 9.20
CA ALA A 52 -43.83 11.07 8.61
C ALA A 52 -43.26 11.33 7.20
N MET A 53 -43.93 12.15 6.39
CA MET A 53 -43.43 12.54 5.07
C MET A 53 -42.17 13.40 5.16
N ALA A 54 -42.11 14.36 6.08
CA ALA A 54 -40.91 15.17 6.30
C ALA A 54 -39.72 14.33 6.77
N GLU A 55 -39.94 13.38 7.70
CA GLU A 55 -38.90 12.44 8.15
C GLU A 55 -38.40 11.53 7.00
N LEU A 56 -39.30 11.10 6.11
CA LEU A 56 -38.94 10.33 4.92
C LEU A 56 -38.06 11.15 3.97
N GLU A 57 -38.40 12.40 3.68
CA GLU A 57 -37.61 13.29 2.81
C GLU A 57 -36.21 13.57 3.40
N GLU A 58 -36.12 13.80 4.71
CA GLU A 58 -34.82 14.00 5.39
C GLU A 58 -33.96 12.73 5.32
N SER A 59 -34.56 11.56 5.55
CA SER A 59 -33.84 10.27 5.46
C SER A 59 -33.33 10.00 4.03
N GLN A 60 -34.09 10.35 2.99
CA GLN A 60 -33.67 10.22 1.60
C GLN A 60 -32.45 11.11 1.30
N GLY A 61 -32.44 12.35 1.78
CA GLY A 61 -31.28 13.25 1.63
C GLY A 61 -30.01 12.66 2.24
N THR A 62 -30.10 12.08 3.44
CA THR A 62 -28.93 11.43 4.07
C THR A 62 -28.45 10.20 3.32
N ALA A 63 -29.36 9.39 2.76
CA ALA A 63 -29.01 8.20 1.98
C ALA A 63 -28.35 8.58 0.65
N GLU A 64 -28.84 9.61 -0.04
CA GLU A 64 -28.22 10.12 -1.27
C GLU A 64 -26.81 10.66 -1.01
N ASP A 65 -26.61 11.39 0.08
CA ASP A 65 -25.29 11.92 0.43
C ASP A 65 -24.31 10.80 0.80
N GLN A 66 -24.77 9.76 1.49
CA GLN A 66 -23.97 8.56 1.74
C GLN A 66 -23.63 7.84 0.43
N ALA A 67 -24.57 7.71 -0.50
CA ALA A 67 -24.32 7.10 -1.81
C ALA A 67 -23.30 7.90 -2.63
N LYS A 68 -23.39 9.23 -2.64
CA LYS A 68 -22.39 10.12 -3.28
C LYS A 68 -21.00 9.95 -2.65
N ARG A 69 -20.92 9.90 -1.31
CA ARG A 69 -19.64 9.64 -0.61
C ARG A 69 -19.05 8.28 -0.95
N LEU A 70 -19.87 7.23 -0.96
CA LEU A 70 -19.45 5.89 -1.37
C LEU A 70 -18.95 5.87 -2.81
N GLN A 71 -19.61 6.61 -3.72
CA GLN A 71 -19.18 6.72 -5.11
C GLN A 71 -17.80 7.41 -5.22
N VAL A 72 -17.58 8.51 -4.50
CA VAL A 72 -16.29 9.21 -4.45
C VAL A 72 -15.19 8.28 -3.92
N LEU A 73 -15.43 7.63 -2.78
CA LEU A 73 -14.48 6.68 -2.19
C LEU A 73 -14.19 5.49 -3.12
N THR A 74 -15.20 5.04 -3.88
CA THR A 74 -15.02 3.98 -4.87
C THR A 74 -14.09 4.44 -6.00
N VAL A 75 -14.28 5.64 -6.53
CA VAL A 75 -13.39 6.21 -7.57
C VAL A 75 -11.97 6.40 -7.03
N GLU A 76 -11.82 6.93 -5.82
CA GLU A 76 -10.51 7.08 -5.17
C GLU A 76 -9.81 5.75 -4.95
N LYS A 77 -10.55 4.71 -4.52
CA LYS A 77 -10.02 3.35 -4.40
C LYS A 77 -9.47 2.82 -5.72
N HIS A 78 -10.22 2.98 -6.82
CA HIS A 78 -9.76 2.53 -8.15
C HIS A 78 -8.48 3.30 -8.55
N ARG A 79 -8.47 4.62 -8.42
CA ARG A 79 -7.29 5.45 -8.71
C ARG A 79 -6.05 5.04 -7.90
N LEU A 80 -6.22 4.72 -6.62
CA LEU A 80 -5.13 4.24 -5.77
C LEU A 80 -4.66 2.84 -6.17
N THR A 81 -5.59 1.97 -6.61
CA THR A 81 -5.27 0.64 -7.12
C THR A 81 -4.42 0.74 -8.39
N ASP A 82 -4.84 1.54 -9.37
CA ASP A 82 -4.08 1.79 -10.60
C ASP A 82 -2.67 2.34 -10.27
N LYS A 83 -2.58 3.24 -9.28
CA LYS A 83 -1.29 3.80 -8.87
C LYS A 83 -0.36 2.77 -8.23
N VAL A 84 -0.91 1.81 -7.48
CA VAL A 84 -0.13 0.70 -6.93
C VAL A 84 0.37 -0.20 -8.05
N GLU A 85 -0.46 -0.53 -9.04
CA GLU A 85 -0.07 -1.34 -10.20
C GLU A 85 1.07 -0.68 -11.00
N GLU A 86 0.98 0.63 -11.28
CA GLU A 86 2.06 1.39 -11.93
C GLU A 86 3.39 1.29 -11.14
N LEU A 87 3.34 1.48 -9.82
CA LEU A 87 4.52 1.44 -8.97
C LEU A 87 5.12 0.02 -8.88
N GLU A 88 4.28 -1.02 -8.92
CA GLU A 88 4.74 -2.40 -8.98
C GLU A 88 5.46 -2.71 -10.30
N ASP A 89 4.96 -2.19 -11.42
CA ASP A 89 5.59 -2.33 -12.73
C ASP A 89 6.93 -1.59 -12.80
N ASP A 90 7.00 -0.35 -12.28
CA ASP A 90 8.26 0.40 -12.18
C ASP A 90 9.27 -0.33 -11.31
N LYS A 91 8.84 -0.89 -10.18
CA LYS A 91 9.69 -1.73 -9.31
C LYS A 91 10.24 -2.94 -10.06
N ARG A 92 9.41 -3.62 -10.88
CA ARG A 92 9.86 -4.76 -11.72
C ARG A 92 10.88 -4.32 -12.76
N ARG A 93 10.67 -3.16 -13.42
CA ARG A 93 11.61 -2.60 -14.40
C ARG A 93 12.97 -2.26 -13.76
N MET A 94 12.96 -1.56 -12.63
CA MET A 94 14.20 -1.22 -11.90
C MET A 94 14.92 -2.47 -11.39
N ALA A 95 14.19 -3.49 -10.92
CA ALA A 95 14.79 -4.76 -10.50
C ALA A 95 15.51 -5.47 -11.66
N LYS A 96 14.93 -5.45 -12.87
CA LYS A 96 15.57 -5.98 -14.08
C LYS A 96 16.84 -5.22 -14.45
N GLN A 97 16.80 -3.89 -14.46
CA GLN A 97 17.98 -3.05 -14.70
C GLN A 97 19.10 -3.32 -13.68
N LEU A 98 18.75 -3.48 -12.39
CA LEU A 98 19.72 -3.84 -11.36
C LEU A 98 20.33 -5.23 -11.58
N SER A 99 19.58 -6.21 -12.09
CA SER A 99 20.16 -7.51 -12.45
C SER A 99 21.12 -7.42 -13.64
N GLU A 100 20.75 -6.67 -14.69
CA GLU A 100 21.59 -6.47 -15.87
C GLU A 100 22.92 -5.78 -15.51
N LEU A 101 22.87 -4.72 -14.70
CA LEU A 101 24.06 -4.02 -14.20
C LEU A 101 24.94 -4.91 -13.30
N ARG A 102 24.34 -5.79 -12.49
CA ARG A 102 25.12 -6.76 -11.69
C ARG A 102 25.86 -7.75 -12.57
N ASP A 103 25.24 -8.20 -13.65
CA ASP A 103 25.86 -9.10 -14.62
C ASP A 103 26.99 -8.41 -15.39
N GLU A 104 26.81 -7.14 -15.79
CA GLU A 104 27.86 -6.33 -16.41
C GLU A 104 29.06 -6.14 -15.47
N VAL A 105 28.83 -5.80 -14.21
CA VAL A 105 29.89 -5.68 -13.20
C VAL A 105 30.61 -7.03 -13.00
N ALA A 106 29.88 -8.15 -13.04
CA ALA A 106 30.49 -9.48 -12.95
C ALA A 106 31.37 -9.79 -14.17
N LYS A 107 30.93 -9.44 -15.38
CA LYS A 107 31.72 -9.56 -16.62
C LYS A 107 32.99 -8.73 -16.57
N LEU A 108 32.89 -7.44 -16.22
CA LEU A 108 34.05 -6.55 -16.09
C LEU A 108 35.05 -7.05 -15.04
N LYS A 109 34.57 -7.56 -13.90
CA LYS A 109 35.44 -8.19 -12.90
C LYS A 109 36.18 -9.43 -13.44
N ALA A 110 35.52 -10.25 -14.26
CA ALA A 110 36.15 -11.41 -14.89
C ALA A 110 37.21 -10.97 -15.92
N GLU A 111 36.94 -9.95 -16.72
CA GLU A 111 37.90 -9.37 -17.66
C GLU A 111 39.12 -8.78 -16.96
N LEU A 112 38.92 -8.02 -15.88
CA LEU A 112 40.01 -7.49 -15.06
C LEU A 112 40.90 -8.61 -14.49
N ARG A 113 40.31 -9.71 -14.01
CA ARG A 113 41.09 -10.88 -13.56
C ARG A 113 41.89 -11.51 -14.70
N ARG A 114 41.28 -11.65 -15.89
CA ARG A 114 41.94 -12.20 -17.07
C ARG A 114 43.14 -11.33 -17.48
N LEU A 115 42.94 -10.02 -17.60
CA LEU A 115 43.99 -9.06 -17.93
C LEU A 115 45.09 -9.06 -16.86
N GLY A 116 44.73 -9.11 -15.58
CA GLY A 116 45.68 -9.23 -14.47
C GLY A 116 46.54 -10.48 -14.54
N SER A 117 45.98 -11.63 -14.96
CA SER A 117 46.78 -12.84 -15.19
C SER A 117 47.70 -12.72 -16.40
N GLN A 118 47.22 -12.14 -17.51
CA GLN A 118 48.06 -11.89 -18.69
C GLN A 118 49.22 -10.95 -18.39
N LEU A 119 49.02 -9.94 -17.53
CA LEU A 119 50.07 -9.04 -17.09
C LEU A 119 51.15 -9.80 -16.30
N ARG A 120 50.74 -10.63 -15.32
CA ARG A 120 51.67 -11.46 -14.54
C ARG A 120 52.46 -12.43 -15.41
N GLU A 121 51.82 -13.07 -16.37
CA GLU A 121 52.50 -13.93 -17.35
C GLU A 121 53.54 -13.15 -18.17
N GLY A 122 53.19 -11.93 -18.61
CA GLY A 122 54.11 -11.03 -19.29
C GLY A 122 55.30 -10.60 -18.42
N GLU A 123 55.08 -10.31 -17.14
CA GLU A 123 56.13 -9.99 -16.17
C GLU A 123 57.11 -11.16 -15.99
N VAL A 124 56.60 -12.39 -15.86
CA VAL A 124 57.43 -13.61 -15.76
C VAL A 124 58.25 -13.80 -17.04
N ALA A 125 57.65 -13.66 -18.22
CA ALA A 125 58.36 -13.79 -19.49
C ALA A 125 59.49 -12.75 -19.62
N LEU A 126 59.26 -11.51 -19.20
CA LEU A 126 60.30 -10.46 -19.18
C LEU A 126 61.43 -10.77 -18.20
N LEU A 127 61.12 -11.32 -17.02
CA LEU A 127 62.13 -11.74 -16.05
C LEU A 127 63.02 -12.86 -16.60
N LEU A 128 62.42 -13.88 -17.23
CA LEU A 128 63.16 -14.97 -17.87
C LEU A 128 64.07 -14.45 -18.99
N ALA A 129 63.55 -13.60 -19.89
CA ALA A 129 64.35 -13.01 -20.96
C ALA A 129 65.53 -12.17 -20.43
N ARG A 130 65.33 -11.43 -19.34
CA ARG A 130 66.41 -10.69 -18.67
C ARG A 130 67.48 -11.62 -18.10
N SER A 131 67.08 -12.73 -17.49
CA SER A 131 68.00 -13.75 -16.96
C SER A 131 68.82 -14.40 -18.09
N GLU A 132 68.17 -14.79 -19.19
CA GLU A 132 68.85 -15.35 -20.37
C GLU A 132 69.88 -14.36 -20.96
N LEU A 133 69.51 -13.09 -21.09
CA LEU A 133 70.44 -12.05 -21.54
C LEU A 133 71.64 -11.86 -20.60
N GLN A 134 71.43 -12.00 -19.28
CA GLN A 134 72.53 -11.94 -18.31
C GLN A 134 73.46 -13.16 -18.44
N GLN A 135 72.92 -14.35 -18.64
CA GLN A 135 73.69 -15.57 -18.87
C GLN A 135 74.53 -15.47 -20.15
N LEU A 136 73.92 -15.08 -21.27
CA LEU A 136 74.63 -14.88 -22.54
C LEU A 136 75.75 -13.84 -22.43
N ARG A 137 75.55 -12.76 -21.65
CA ARG A 137 76.61 -11.77 -21.38
C ARG A 137 77.74 -12.34 -20.54
N ALA A 138 77.44 -13.20 -19.57
CA ALA A 138 78.46 -13.86 -18.77
C ALA A 138 79.27 -14.86 -19.60
N GLU A 139 78.60 -15.64 -20.45
CA GLU A 139 79.23 -16.55 -21.41
C GLU A 139 80.14 -15.79 -22.38
N ALA A 140 79.65 -14.68 -22.96
CA ALA A 140 80.44 -13.84 -23.85
C ALA A 140 81.74 -13.34 -23.19
N ARG A 141 81.67 -12.82 -21.96
CA ARG A 141 82.85 -12.41 -21.19
C ARG A 141 83.82 -13.57 -20.93
N GLY A 142 83.29 -14.74 -20.56
CA GLY A 142 84.10 -15.94 -20.36
C GLY A 142 84.83 -16.37 -21.63
N THR A 143 84.22 -16.21 -22.81
CA THR A 143 84.90 -16.48 -24.08
C THR A 143 85.93 -15.43 -24.48
N GLU A 144 85.75 -14.17 -24.10
CA GLU A 144 86.75 -13.11 -24.32
C GLU A 144 88.03 -13.35 -23.52
N ASP A 145 87.92 -13.78 -22.26
CA ASP A 145 89.08 -14.03 -21.39
C ASP A 145 89.93 -15.25 -21.82
N VAL A 146 89.35 -16.22 -22.54
CA VAL A 146 90.04 -17.44 -22.99
C VAL A 146 90.80 -17.26 -24.30
N VAL A 147 90.53 -16.19 -25.07
CA VAL A 147 91.20 -15.92 -26.34
C VAL A 147 92.29 -14.87 -26.14
N PRO A 148 93.58 -15.26 -26.01
CA PRO A 148 94.67 -14.29 -25.95
C PRO A 148 94.72 -13.48 -27.25
N PRO A 149 94.85 -12.14 -27.19
CA PRO A 149 94.71 -11.26 -28.36
C PRO A 149 95.75 -11.49 -29.47
N ASP A 150 96.87 -12.16 -29.19
CA ASP A 150 98.05 -12.14 -30.08
C ASP A 150 98.56 -13.51 -30.58
N GLY A 151 97.78 -14.59 -30.44
CA GLY A 151 98.20 -15.92 -30.89
C GLY A 151 97.78 -16.27 -32.34
N GLU A 152 98.70 -16.20 -33.31
CA GLU A 152 98.51 -16.70 -34.68
C GLU A 152 98.48 -18.25 -34.71
N GLY A 153 97.40 -18.86 -34.22
CA GLY A 153 97.20 -20.31 -34.25
C GLY A 153 96.17 -20.76 -35.31
N PRO A 154 96.24 -22.03 -35.80
CA PRO A 154 95.35 -22.59 -36.82
C PRO A 154 93.87 -22.70 -36.42
N GLY A 155 93.48 -22.29 -35.21
CA GLY A 155 92.09 -22.28 -34.71
C GLY A 155 91.24 -21.06 -35.15
N ARG A 156 91.82 -20.04 -35.81
CA ARG A 156 91.11 -18.81 -36.23
C ARG A 156 89.82 -19.02 -37.06
N PRO A 157 89.70 -20.01 -37.96
CA PRO A 157 88.46 -20.21 -38.72
C PRO A 157 87.29 -20.67 -37.85
N ALA A 158 87.56 -21.53 -36.87
CA ALA A 158 86.53 -22.04 -35.94
C ALA A 158 86.05 -20.93 -35.00
N LEU A 159 86.99 -20.11 -34.49
CA LEU A 159 86.66 -18.96 -33.65
C LEU A 159 85.85 -17.90 -34.43
N ARG A 160 86.19 -17.63 -35.70
CA ARG A 160 85.39 -16.75 -36.56
C ARG A 160 83.98 -17.26 -36.77
N ARG A 161 83.79 -18.57 -37.00
CA ARG A 161 82.44 -19.16 -37.13
C ARG A 161 81.65 -19.03 -35.84
N LEU A 162 82.25 -19.31 -34.69
CA LEU A 162 81.60 -19.14 -33.39
C LEU A 162 81.21 -17.67 -33.11
N LEU A 163 82.10 -16.72 -33.41
CA LEU A 163 81.78 -15.29 -33.30
C LEU A 163 80.66 -14.87 -34.26
N GLN A 164 80.64 -15.41 -35.48
CA GLN A 164 79.61 -15.12 -36.47
C GLN A 164 78.26 -15.74 -36.10
N GLU A 165 78.25 -16.95 -35.54
CA GLU A 165 77.05 -17.60 -34.99
C GLU A 165 76.53 -16.87 -33.74
N SER A 166 77.44 -16.44 -32.84
CA SER A 166 77.13 -15.59 -31.69
C SER A 166 76.49 -14.27 -32.12
N SER A 167 77.10 -13.57 -33.08
CA SER A 167 76.56 -12.31 -33.61
C SER A 167 75.19 -12.51 -34.28
N GLY A 168 74.98 -13.64 -34.96
CA GLY A 168 73.69 -13.97 -35.57
C GLY A 168 72.61 -14.22 -34.52
N ARG A 169 72.93 -14.94 -33.43
CA ARG A 169 72.01 -15.15 -32.30
C ARG A 169 71.70 -13.85 -31.56
N GLU A 170 72.69 -13.00 -31.35
CA GLU A 170 72.51 -11.70 -30.71
C GLU A 170 71.61 -10.79 -31.56
N ALA A 171 71.82 -10.76 -32.89
CA ALA A 171 70.95 -10.03 -33.81
C ALA A 171 69.50 -10.53 -33.75
N ALA A 172 69.29 -11.86 -33.79
CA ALA A 172 67.97 -12.45 -33.70
C ALA A 172 67.26 -12.15 -32.36
N LEU A 173 68.01 -12.09 -31.25
CA LEU A 173 67.46 -11.69 -29.95
C LEU A 173 67.10 -10.21 -29.91
N ARG A 174 67.92 -9.33 -30.52
CA ARG A 174 67.59 -7.90 -30.66
C ARG A 174 66.33 -7.69 -31.49
N ASP A 175 66.17 -8.41 -32.59
CA ASP A 175 64.97 -8.32 -33.44
C ASP A 175 63.71 -8.77 -32.67
N ARG A 176 63.81 -9.86 -31.89
CA ARG A 176 62.70 -10.32 -31.03
C ARG A 176 62.36 -9.31 -29.94
N LEU A 177 63.38 -8.68 -29.35
CA LEU A 177 63.19 -7.65 -28.32
C LEU A 177 62.51 -6.41 -28.90
N GLN A 178 62.95 -5.95 -30.08
CA GLN A 178 62.31 -4.84 -30.79
C GLN A 178 60.86 -5.16 -31.19
N ALA A 179 60.58 -6.39 -31.64
CA ALA A 179 59.21 -6.81 -31.93
C ALA A 179 58.33 -6.85 -30.67
N ALA A 180 58.88 -7.29 -29.53
CA ALA A 180 58.20 -7.27 -28.24
C ALA A 180 57.94 -5.83 -27.74
N GLU A 181 58.91 -4.93 -27.92
CA GLU A 181 58.76 -3.50 -27.60
C GLU A 181 57.70 -2.84 -28.49
N ALA A 182 57.73 -3.07 -29.81
CA ALA A 182 56.74 -2.54 -30.73
C ALA A 182 55.32 -3.04 -30.44
N THR A 183 55.16 -4.31 -30.04
CA THR A 183 53.85 -4.85 -29.64
C THR A 183 53.37 -4.29 -28.30
N ALA A 184 54.26 -4.07 -27.34
CA ALA A 184 53.94 -3.38 -26.09
C ALA A 184 53.53 -1.91 -26.33
N GLU A 185 54.23 -1.21 -27.22
CA GLU A 185 53.96 0.18 -27.57
C GLU A 185 52.65 0.34 -28.34
N ALA A 186 52.34 -0.59 -29.25
CA ALA A 186 51.05 -0.66 -29.92
C ALA A 186 49.90 -0.93 -28.93
N ARG A 187 50.11 -1.80 -27.93
CA ARG A 187 49.13 -2.01 -26.83
C ARG A 187 48.93 -0.73 -26.02
N LYS A 188 50.02 -0.03 -25.67
CA LYS A 188 49.96 1.24 -24.95
C LYS A 188 49.19 2.30 -25.74
N ARG A 189 49.43 2.43 -27.05
CA ARG A 189 48.66 3.34 -27.90
C ARG A 189 47.17 3.01 -27.92
N ARG A 190 46.80 1.72 -28.03
CA ARG A 190 45.39 1.32 -27.97
C ARG A 190 44.73 1.64 -26.62
N LEU A 191 45.45 1.51 -25.51
CA LEU A 191 44.95 1.91 -24.19
C LEU A 191 44.73 3.42 -24.13
N LEU A 192 45.69 4.21 -24.60
CA LEU A 192 45.56 5.67 -24.68
C LEU A 192 44.43 6.13 -25.61
N GLU A 193 44.19 5.43 -26.73
CA GLU A 193 43.06 5.68 -27.63
C GLU A 193 41.71 5.36 -26.96
N LEU A 194 41.66 4.32 -26.12
CA LEU A 194 40.46 3.95 -25.34
C LEU A 194 40.22 4.89 -24.14
N GLU A 195 41.28 5.45 -23.55
CA GLU A 195 41.21 6.44 -22.46
C GLU A 195 40.74 7.82 -22.92
N GLY A 196 40.74 8.08 -24.24
CA GLY A 196 39.92 9.11 -24.86
C GLY A 196 40.01 10.50 -24.22
N SER A 197 41.18 11.03 -23.85
CA SER A 197 41.29 12.47 -23.55
C SER A 197 42.71 13.03 -23.45
N LYS A 198 42.82 14.24 -24.01
CA LYS A 198 43.88 15.26 -23.96
C LYS A 198 44.84 15.14 -22.77
N GLU A 199 46.14 15.07 -23.08
CA GLU A 199 47.21 15.30 -22.11
C GLU A 199 46.97 16.63 -21.38
N PRO A 200 46.84 16.64 -20.04
CA PRO A 200 46.85 17.89 -19.29
C PRO A 200 48.27 18.46 -19.34
N ASP A 201 48.37 19.71 -19.79
CA ASP A 201 49.61 20.47 -19.89
C ASP A 201 50.42 20.35 -18.59
N ALA A 202 51.55 19.63 -18.68
CA ALA A 202 52.44 19.38 -17.56
C ALA A 202 53.22 20.65 -17.22
N GLU A 203 52.67 21.47 -16.33
CA GLU A 203 53.42 22.53 -15.66
C GLU A 203 54.61 21.92 -14.89
N LYS A 204 55.80 22.48 -15.14
CA LYS A 204 57.07 22.07 -14.53
C LYS A 204 57.09 22.44 -13.05
N GLU A 205 56.99 21.46 -12.15
CA GLU A 205 57.37 21.66 -10.76
C GLU A 205 58.90 21.74 -10.60
N PRO A 206 59.43 22.83 -9.99
CA PRO A 206 60.85 22.97 -9.72
C PRO A 206 61.23 22.30 -8.40
N GLY A 207 62.20 21.36 -8.43
CA GLY A 207 62.87 20.88 -7.20
C GLY A 207 63.20 19.39 -7.11
N LEU A 208 62.84 18.55 -8.09
CA LEU A 208 63.14 17.11 -8.05
C LEU A 208 64.39 16.77 -8.88
N GLU A 209 65.42 16.24 -8.23
CA GLU A 209 66.66 15.82 -8.88
C GLU A 209 66.43 14.80 -10.02
N PRO A 210 67.26 14.84 -11.08
CA PRO A 210 67.07 14.01 -12.26
C PRO A 210 67.20 12.52 -11.95
N ALA A 211 66.13 11.85 -12.36
CA ALA A 211 65.85 10.43 -12.44
C ALA A 211 66.97 9.44 -12.79
N SER A 212 68.05 9.90 -13.41
CA SER A 212 69.04 9.07 -14.11
C SER A 212 69.84 8.13 -13.20
N LYS A 213 69.84 8.36 -11.87
CA LYS A 213 70.61 7.53 -10.92
C LYS A 213 69.89 6.27 -10.41
N ILE A 214 68.59 6.09 -10.66
CA ILE A 214 67.80 4.97 -10.08
C ILE A 214 67.41 3.91 -11.13
N GLY A 215 67.78 4.06 -12.40
CA GLY A 215 67.50 3.04 -13.44
C GLY A 215 66.02 2.88 -13.82
N ILE A 216 65.12 3.67 -13.23
CA ILE A 216 63.71 3.75 -13.64
C ILE A 216 63.59 4.71 -14.82
N LEU A 217 63.22 4.19 -15.99
CA LEU A 217 63.07 4.94 -17.23
C LEU A 217 62.04 6.08 -17.04
N PRO A 218 62.27 7.29 -17.58
CA PRO A 218 61.33 8.41 -17.48
C PRO A 218 59.89 8.06 -17.91
N ALA A 219 59.74 7.19 -18.90
CA ALA A 219 58.44 6.71 -19.39
C ALA A 219 57.67 5.92 -18.32
N GLU A 220 58.35 5.11 -17.50
CA GLU A 220 57.73 4.32 -16.43
C GLU A 220 57.19 5.22 -15.33
N ARG A 221 57.90 6.30 -14.99
CA ARG A 221 57.41 7.31 -14.04
C ARG A 221 56.17 8.03 -14.52
N CYS A 222 56.10 8.37 -15.80
CA CYS A 222 54.93 9.03 -16.37
C CYS A 222 53.70 8.12 -16.27
N VAL A 223 53.83 6.86 -16.70
CA VAL A 223 52.76 5.86 -16.59
C VAL A 223 52.36 5.63 -15.14
N ARG A 224 53.32 5.49 -14.23
CA ARG A 224 53.02 5.30 -12.80
C ARG A 224 52.25 6.48 -12.22
N ARG A 225 52.64 7.72 -12.52
CA ARG A 225 51.91 8.91 -12.05
C ARG A 225 50.49 8.97 -12.62
N HIS A 226 50.31 8.61 -13.89
CA HIS A 226 48.99 8.54 -14.51
C HIS A 226 48.10 7.52 -13.81
N LEU A 227 48.60 6.30 -13.62
CA LEU A 227 47.88 5.24 -12.89
C LEU A 227 47.59 5.61 -11.44
N GLU A 228 48.52 6.30 -10.76
CA GLU A 228 48.31 6.81 -9.40
C GLU A 228 47.20 7.87 -9.38
N ARG A 229 47.13 8.77 -10.37
CA ARG A 229 46.03 9.74 -10.51
C ARG A 229 44.69 9.07 -10.77
N GLU A 230 44.60 8.17 -11.75
CA GLU A 230 43.36 7.45 -12.04
C GLU A 230 42.88 6.64 -10.84
N ARG A 231 43.80 5.96 -10.14
CA ARG A 231 43.48 5.27 -8.89
C ARG A 231 42.90 6.24 -7.86
N ASP A 232 43.53 7.38 -7.66
CA ASP A 232 43.12 8.36 -6.65
C ASP A 232 41.76 9.01 -7.03
N GLU A 233 41.50 9.26 -8.31
CA GLU A 233 40.20 9.70 -8.84
C GLU A 233 39.12 8.65 -8.62
N LEU A 234 39.38 7.38 -8.93
CA LEU A 234 38.45 6.27 -8.69
C LEU A 234 38.18 6.08 -7.19
N LEU A 235 39.21 6.24 -6.33
CA LEU A 235 39.05 6.20 -4.88
C LEU A 235 38.23 7.39 -4.36
N ALA A 236 38.43 8.59 -4.92
CA ALA A 236 37.64 9.76 -4.58
C ALA A 236 36.17 9.58 -4.98
N PHE A 237 35.92 9.06 -6.20
CA PHE A 237 34.58 8.73 -6.68
C PHE A 237 33.90 7.67 -5.81
N ALA A 238 34.61 6.59 -5.45
CA ALA A 238 34.09 5.55 -4.56
C ALA A 238 33.71 6.13 -3.17
N ARG A 239 34.55 7.00 -2.59
CA ARG A 239 34.25 7.69 -1.32
C ARG A 239 33.05 8.62 -1.43
N ALA A 240 32.87 9.30 -2.58
CA ALA A 240 31.71 10.13 -2.83
C ALA A 240 30.43 9.28 -2.88
N LEU A 241 30.45 8.15 -3.59
CA LEU A 241 29.33 7.20 -3.63
C LEU A 241 29.03 6.60 -2.24
N ASP A 242 30.04 6.27 -1.44
CA ASP A 242 29.83 5.79 -0.07
C ASP A 242 29.15 6.86 0.80
N THR A 243 29.55 8.13 0.64
CA THR A 243 28.94 9.27 1.35
C THR A 243 27.49 9.47 0.93
N GLU A 244 27.21 9.38 -0.38
CA GLU A 244 25.85 9.44 -0.95
C GLU A 244 24.98 8.29 -0.44
N LEU A 245 25.50 7.06 -0.41
CA LEU A 245 24.78 5.89 0.10
C LEU A 245 24.43 6.05 1.58
N VAL A 246 25.36 6.55 2.40
CA VAL A 246 25.10 6.85 3.82
C VAL A 246 24.03 7.93 3.96
N ARG A 247 24.04 8.97 3.11
CA ARG A 247 23.02 10.02 3.09
C ARG A 247 21.64 9.44 2.75
N VAL A 248 21.52 8.71 1.64
CA VAL A 248 20.26 8.08 1.20
C VAL A 248 19.74 7.11 2.26
N LYS A 249 20.61 6.29 2.86
CA LYS A 249 20.23 5.38 3.95
C LYS A 249 19.64 6.12 5.15
N LYS A 250 20.22 7.26 5.55
CA LYS A 250 19.68 8.11 6.62
C LYS A 250 18.33 8.73 6.25
N GLU A 251 18.20 9.24 5.03
CA GLU A 251 16.93 9.79 4.52
C GLU A 251 15.83 8.73 4.52
N CYS A 252 16.09 7.53 3.98
CA CYS A 252 15.16 6.41 4.04
C CYS A 252 14.76 6.06 5.48
N PHE A 253 15.73 6.01 6.40
CA PHE A 253 15.45 5.73 7.81
C PHE A 253 14.49 6.76 8.42
N TYR A 254 14.73 8.06 8.21
CA TYR A 254 13.87 9.13 8.71
C TYR A 254 12.48 9.11 8.08
N THR A 255 12.39 8.87 6.77
CA THR A 255 11.11 8.73 6.06
C THR A 255 10.29 7.56 6.63
N VAL A 256 10.91 6.41 6.86
CA VAL A 256 10.23 5.24 7.47
C VAL A 256 9.77 5.56 8.89
N GLN A 257 10.59 6.25 9.69
CA GLN A 257 10.19 6.68 11.03
C GLN A 257 9.02 7.68 11.01
N ALA A 258 9.02 8.63 10.08
CA ALA A 258 7.94 9.59 9.92
C ALA A 258 6.62 8.90 9.53
N ILE A 259 6.66 7.95 8.59
CA ILE A 259 5.50 7.14 8.20
C ILE A 259 4.98 6.33 9.38
N LYS A 260 5.87 5.67 10.15
CA LYS A 260 5.47 4.91 11.34
C LYS A 260 4.80 5.80 12.39
N LYS A 261 5.35 6.98 12.65
CA LYS A 261 4.78 7.95 13.61
C LYS A 261 3.40 8.43 13.14
N LYS A 262 3.25 8.76 11.86
CA LYS A 262 1.96 9.16 11.28
C LYS A 262 0.93 8.05 11.39
N ALA A 263 1.27 6.82 10.99
CA ALA A 263 0.37 5.68 11.09
C ALA A 263 -0.05 5.39 12.55
N ALA A 264 0.86 5.55 13.52
CA ALA A 264 0.53 5.41 14.93
C ALA A 264 -0.45 6.50 15.41
N GLN A 265 -0.28 7.75 14.94
CA GLN A 265 -1.22 8.83 15.24
C GLN A 265 -2.59 8.58 14.60
N ASP A 266 -2.64 8.21 13.32
CA ASP A 266 -3.89 7.93 12.59
C ASP A 266 -4.67 6.78 13.27
N LEU A 267 -3.97 5.76 13.77
CA LEU A 267 -4.59 4.67 14.54
C LEU A 267 -5.15 5.13 15.89
N GLU A 268 -4.46 6.03 16.59
CA GLU A 268 -4.94 6.58 17.85
C GLU A 268 -6.14 7.51 17.63
N ASP A 269 -6.11 8.32 16.57
CA ASP A 269 -7.22 9.20 16.18
C ASP A 269 -8.46 8.36 15.78
N PHE A 270 -8.27 7.27 15.03
CA PHE A 270 -9.35 6.33 14.70
C PHE A 270 -9.94 5.67 15.96
N ARG A 271 -9.07 5.21 16.87
CA ARG A 271 -9.48 4.56 18.11
C ARG A 271 -10.25 5.49 19.04
N THR A 272 -9.81 6.73 19.16
CA THR A 272 -10.42 7.73 20.06
C THR A 272 -11.62 8.44 19.43
N GLY A 273 -11.64 8.58 18.10
CA GLY A 273 -12.71 9.25 17.35
C GLY A 273 -13.81 8.29 16.89
N GLU A 274 -13.52 7.52 15.83
CA GLU A 274 -14.53 6.71 15.13
C GLU A 274 -14.98 5.50 15.95
N LEU A 275 -14.03 4.77 16.54
CA LEU A 275 -14.36 3.59 17.33
C LEU A 275 -15.14 3.94 18.60
N ALA A 276 -14.79 5.06 19.25
CA ALA A 276 -15.52 5.55 20.42
C ALA A 276 -16.94 5.98 20.07
N LYS A 277 -17.15 6.65 18.92
CA LYS A 277 -18.49 7.00 18.41
C LYS A 277 -19.31 5.74 18.11
N ALA A 278 -18.76 4.79 17.36
CA ALA A 278 -19.43 3.55 17.03
C ALA A 278 -19.83 2.76 18.30
N HIS A 279 -18.96 2.71 19.31
CA HIS A 279 -19.27 2.09 20.59
C HIS A 279 -20.38 2.84 21.34
N ALA A 280 -20.37 4.18 21.35
CA ALA A 280 -21.41 4.98 21.97
C ALA A 280 -22.77 4.79 21.27
N ASP A 281 -22.79 4.76 19.94
CA ASP A 281 -24.01 4.54 19.15
C ASP A 281 -24.57 3.14 19.36
N PHE A 282 -23.70 2.12 19.35
CA PHE A 282 -24.11 0.74 19.67
C PHE A 282 -24.68 0.64 21.08
N LYS A 283 -24.05 1.29 22.07
CA LYS A 283 -24.54 1.31 23.45
C LYS A 283 -25.93 1.95 23.55
N ARG A 284 -26.17 3.07 22.84
CA ARG A 284 -27.48 3.72 22.77
C ARG A 284 -28.53 2.78 22.17
N GLN A 285 -28.21 2.11 21.06
CA GLN A 285 -29.12 1.14 20.45
C GLN A 285 -29.47 0.00 21.40
N VAL A 286 -28.49 -0.53 22.15
CA VAL A 286 -28.74 -1.57 23.16
C VAL A 286 -29.65 -1.05 24.28
N GLU A 287 -29.42 0.17 24.77
CA GLU A 287 -30.26 0.80 25.80
C GLU A 287 -31.70 1.02 25.30
N ASP A 288 -31.88 1.44 24.05
CA ASP A 288 -33.20 1.65 23.46
C ASP A 288 -33.97 0.33 23.28
N VAL A 289 -33.31 -0.73 22.82
CA VAL A 289 -33.89 -2.08 22.74
C VAL A 289 -34.26 -2.60 24.13
N GLN A 290 -33.42 -2.36 25.15
CA GLN A 290 -33.73 -2.72 26.53
C GLN A 290 -34.96 -1.98 27.05
N ARG A 291 -35.08 -0.67 26.80
CA ARG A 291 -36.28 0.11 27.16
C ARG A 291 -37.53 -0.43 26.48
N GLN A 292 -37.45 -0.75 25.19
CA GLN A 292 -38.56 -1.35 24.44
C GLN A 292 -38.99 -2.69 25.04
N ARG A 293 -38.02 -3.57 25.35
CA ARG A 293 -38.30 -4.84 26.03
C ARG A 293 -38.97 -4.62 27.38
N ASP A 294 -38.49 -3.67 28.18
CA ASP A 294 -39.05 -3.41 29.52
C ASP A 294 -40.47 -2.82 29.44
N MET A 295 -40.79 -2.03 28.41
CA MET A 295 -42.17 -1.59 28.14
C MET A 295 -43.06 -2.76 27.75
N LEU A 296 -42.61 -3.62 26.82
CA LEU A 296 -43.36 -4.81 26.41
C LEU A 296 -43.59 -5.77 27.58
N LEU A 297 -42.61 -5.96 28.47
CA LEU A 297 -42.78 -6.79 29.67
C LEU A 297 -43.86 -6.23 30.60
N LYS A 298 -43.93 -4.90 30.77
CA LYS A 298 -45.01 -4.26 31.54
C LYS A 298 -46.37 -4.42 30.87
N GLU A 299 -46.44 -4.32 29.55
CA GLU A 299 -47.68 -4.56 28.80
C GLU A 299 -48.16 -6.01 28.95
N VAL A 300 -47.23 -6.97 28.88
CA VAL A 300 -47.52 -8.39 29.14
C VAL A 300 -47.99 -8.60 30.58
N GLU A 301 -47.33 -7.99 31.57
CA GLU A 301 -47.75 -8.06 32.97
C GLU A 301 -49.16 -7.50 33.20
N VAL A 302 -49.49 -6.38 32.56
CA VAL A 302 -50.85 -5.81 32.56
C VAL A 302 -51.82 -6.78 31.89
N ALA A 303 -51.48 -7.33 30.73
CA ALA A 303 -52.32 -8.31 30.02
C ALA A 303 -52.55 -9.58 30.84
N ASP A 304 -51.53 -10.10 31.53
CA ASP A 304 -51.62 -11.26 32.41
C ASP A 304 -52.48 -10.98 33.64
N SER A 305 -52.40 -9.77 34.22
CA SER A 305 -53.26 -9.35 35.34
C SER A 305 -54.73 -9.16 34.91
N LEU A 306 -54.95 -8.69 33.68
CA LEU A 306 -56.29 -8.57 33.10
C LEU A 306 -56.83 -9.91 32.58
N GLY A 307 -55.97 -10.87 32.25
CA GLY A 307 -56.32 -12.18 31.70
C GLY A 307 -57.48 -12.88 32.41
N PRO A 308 -57.44 -13.03 33.75
CA PRO A 308 -58.54 -13.58 34.54
C PRO A 308 -59.85 -12.79 34.46
N HIS A 309 -59.78 -11.48 34.15
CA HIS A 309 -60.92 -10.57 34.09
C HIS A 309 -61.44 -10.35 32.66
N LEU A 310 -60.65 -10.68 31.62
CA LEU A 310 -61.04 -10.58 30.21
C LEU A 310 -62.36 -11.29 29.88
N PRO A 311 -62.70 -12.48 30.42
CA PRO A 311 -64.01 -13.10 30.21
C PRO A 311 -65.18 -12.26 30.75
N THR A 312 -64.93 -11.41 31.74
CA THR A 312 -65.95 -10.55 32.36
C THR A 312 -66.11 -9.24 31.58
N LEU A 313 -65.02 -8.68 31.07
CA LEU A 313 -65.02 -7.46 30.25
C LEU A 313 -65.42 -7.71 28.80
N ASN A 314 -65.17 -8.92 28.29
CA ASN A 314 -65.60 -9.38 26.98
C ASN A 314 -66.32 -10.72 27.11
N PRO A 315 -67.63 -10.73 27.42
CA PRO A 315 -68.42 -11.95 27.57
C PRO A 315 -68.46 -12.82 26.29
N LEU A 316 -68.06 -12.27 25.14
CA LEU A 316 -67.92 -12.99 23.88
C LEU A 316 -66.60 -13.76 23.76
N ALA A 317 -65.55 -13.43 24.52
CA ALA A 317 -64.28 -14.15 24.49
C ALA A 317 -64.43 -15.61 24.96
N GLY A 318 -65.31 -15.86 25.94
CA GLY A 318 -65.68 -17.21 26.36
C GLY A 318 -66.50 -17.98 25.32
N ALA A 319 -67.18 -17.28 24.40
CA ALA A 319 -67.94 -17.91 23.31
C ALA A 319 -67.05 -18.38 22.15
N ILE A 320 -65.80 -17.91 22.04
CA ILE A 320 -64.84 -18.34 21.00
C ILE A 320 -64.18 -19.68 21.35
N GLN A 321 -64.04 -20.02 22.64
CA GLN A 321 -63.54 -21.34 23.07
C GLN A 321 -64.59 -22.45 22.92
N ASP A 322 -65.86 -22.10 22.78
CA ASP A 322 -66.95 -23.04 22.53
C ASP A 322 -67.41 -22.93 21.07
N PRO A 323 -66.93 -23.79 20.15
CA PRO A 323 -67.24 -23.69 18.72
C PRO A 323 -68.74 -23.82 18.42
N SER A 324 -69.56 -24.23 19.39
CA SER A 324 -71.03 -24.28 19.28
C SER A 324 -71.70 -22.90 19.27
N LYS A 325 -71.03 -21.84 19.75
CA LYS A 325 -71.59 -20.48 19.86
C LYS A 325 -71.18 -19.55 18.71
N VAL A 326 -70.39 -20.05 17.75
CA VAL A 326 -69.97 -19.31 16.57
C VAL A 326 -70.58 -19.97 15.33
N CYS A 327 -71.28 -19.20 14.49
CA CYS A 327 -71.85 -19.74 13.26
C CYS A 327 -70.73 -20.24 12.32
N GLY A 328 -70.72 -21.54 12.00
CA GLY A 328 -69.68 -22.17 11.18
C GLY A 328 -69.58 -21.64 9.74
N ILE A 329 -70.58 -20.89 9.26
CA ILE A 329 -70.63 -20.36 7.89
C ILE A 329 -70.10 -18.93 7.82
N CYS A 330 -70.55 -18.04 8.71
CA CYS A 330 -70.21 -16.62 8.65
C CYS A 330 -69.27 -16.14 9.76
N ARG A 331 -68.84 -17.05 10.66
CA ARG A 331 -67.95 -16.80 11.81
C ARG A 331 -68.42 -15.70 12.79
N ARG A 332 -69.71 -15.35 12.79
CA ARG A 332 -70.29 -14.42 13.77
C ARG A 332 -70.69 -15.16 15.05
N ALA A 333 -70.43 -14.55 16.20
CA ALA A 333 -70.83 -15.08 17.51
C ALA A 333 -72.35 -14.91 17.71
N ILE A 334 -73.01 -15.96 18.20
CA ILE A 334 -74.44 -15.97 18.49
C ILE A 334 -74.62 -15.53 19.94
N VAL A 335 -75.04 -14.28 20.16
CA VAL A 335 -75.34 -13.74 21.49
C VAL A 335 -76.82 -13.93 21.77
N PHE A 336 -77.18 -14.87 22.65
CA PHE A 336 -78.55 -15.04 23.11
C PHE A 336 -78.82 -14.10 24.29
N GLU A 337 -79.29 -12.88 23.99
CA GLU A 337 -79.90 -12.00 24.99
C GLU A 337 -81.41 -12.27 25.03
N GLY A 338 -81.86 -13.17 25.91
CA GLY A 338 -83.28 -13.36 26.15
C GLY A 338 -83.63 -14.70 26.80
N ALA A 339 -84.32 -14.64 27.94
CA ALA A 339 -84.86 -15.80 28.62
C ALA A 339 -85.79 -16.60 27.69
N LEU A 340 -85.38 -17.82 27.33
CA LEU A 340 -86.26 -18.78 26.68
C LEU A 340 -87.40 -19.11 27.65
N LYS A 341 -88.57 -18.50 27.43
CA LYS A 341 -89.83 -19.02 27.96
C LYS A 341 -89.99 -20.43 27.41
N VAL A 342 -89.68 -21.41 28.23
CA VAL A 342 -89.96 -22.82 27.96
C VAL A 342 -91.47 -22.96 27.86
N PHE A 343 -92.00 -23.07 26.65
CA PHE A 343 -93.38 -23.50 26.47
C PHE A 343 -93.43 -25.01 26.73
N PRO A 344 -94.36 -25.49 27.59
CA PRO A 344 -94.48 -26.90 27.87
C PRO A 344 -94.94 -27.66 26.62
N PRO A 345 -94.48 -28.92 26.45
CA PRO A 345 -94.82 -29.73 25.28
C PRO A 345 -96.32 -30.06 25.29
N LYS A 346 -96.95 -29.95 24.11
CA LYS A 346 -98.26 -30.53 23.84
C LYS A 346 -98.14 -31.99 23.45
#